data_AF-A0A660QJG8-F1
#
_entry.id   AF-A0A660QJG8-F1
#
_cell.length_a   1.000
_cell.length_b   1.000
_cell.length_c   1.000
_cell.angle_alpha   90.00
_cell.angle_beta   90.00
_cell.angle_gamma   90.00
#
_symmetry.space_group_name_H-M   'P 1'
#
loop_
_entity.id
_entity.type
_entity.pdbx_description
1 polymer ?
#
loop_
_entity_poly.entity_id
_entity_poly.type
_entity_poly.pdbx_seq_one_letter_code
_entity_poly.pdbx_strand_id
1 'polypeptide(L)'
;ASYIHLNPARAKCFYLENGGLVDYAWSSYPLYLDPPKKRPDSLAVDRALGNLGLADNRSGRKEYGRYMQKRVLEIACSEKPGEVDERWAKIRRGWAYGGDDFRVRMQEMLDGVMEGKRRDSYSGEQVKKHDEREAQRLLSDGLVKLKLDVADLSALKKGDARKKVVAWVIRNNTSVRNEWIVQQLHMGRASNLARYVKEVDEATEGRLWKLRKMM
;
A
#
# COMPACT_ATOMS: atom_id res chain seq x y z
N ALA A 1 -8.25 -14.66 12.30
CA ALA A 1 -8.09 -14.24 13.71
C ALA A 1 -6.97 -15.00 14.44
N SER A 2 -6.77 -16.31 14.20
CA SER A 2 -5.73 -17.14 14.84
C SER A 2 -4.27 -16.81 14.49
N TYR A 3 -4.03 -15.96 13.49
CA TYR A 3 -2.70 -15.67 12.96
C TYR A 3 -1.71 -15.21 14.03
N ILE A 4 -2.10 -14.33 14.95
CA ILE A 4 -1.19 -13.76 15.95
C ILE A 4 -0.65 -14.85 16.88
N HIS A 5 -1.48 -15.81 17.27
CA HIS A 5 -1.06 -16.92 18.13
C HIS A 5 -0.05 -17.84 17.46
N LEU A 6 0.06 -17.84 16.13
CA LEU A 6 1.04 -18.64 15.40
C LEU A 6 2.39 -17.92 15.21
N ASN A 7 2.53 -16.67 15.66
CA ASN A 7 3.80 -15.94 15.60
C ASN A 7 4.97 -16.71 16.25
N PRO A 8 4.83 -17.30 17.46
CA PRO A 8 5.92 -18.03 18.08
C PRO A 8 6.37 -19.25 17.26
N ALA A 9 5.43 -19.95 16.63
CA ALA A 9 5.74 -21.08 15.76
C ALA A 9 6.48 -20.64 14.49
N ARG A 10 6.03 -19.54 13.87
CA ARG A 10 6.70 -18.97 12.67
C ARG A 10 8.11 -18.47 12.97
N ALA A 11 8.30 -17.87 14.13
CA ALA A 11 9.60 -17.36 14.58
C ALA A 11 10.49 -18.45 15.20
N LYS A 12 10.03 -19.71 15.23
CA LYS A 12 10.75 -20.84 15.84
C LYS A 12 11.12 -20.59 17.31
N CYS A 13 10.25 -19.92 18.05
CA CYS A 13 10.47 -19.54 19.45
C CYS A 13 10.22 -20.68 20.45
N PHE A 14 9.84 -21.87 20.00
CA PHE A 14 9.75 -23.08 20.81
C PHE A 14 10.05 -24.30 19.94
N TYR A 15 10.52 -25.38 20.58
CA TYR A 15 10.79 -26.66 19.94
C TYR A 15 9.63 -27.61 20.19
N LEU A 16 9.04 -28.17 19.13
CA LEU A 16 7.89 -29.09 19.23
C LEU A 16 8.17 -30.34 20.05
N GLU A 17 9.44 -30.74 20.14
CA GLU A 17 9.91 -31.91 20.89
C GLU A 17 9.83 -31.68 22.41
N ASN A 18 9.97 -30.42 22.86
CA ASN A 18 10.14 -30.06 24.27
C ASN A 18 9.00 -29.19 24.82
N GLY A 19 7.96 -28.91 24.02
CA GLY A 19 6.84 -28.09 24.46
C GLY A 19 5.84 -27.77 23.34
N GLY A 20 4.69 -27.22 23.74
CA GLY A 20 3.63 -26.80 22.85
C GLY A 20 3.46 -25.28 22.80
N LEU A 21 2.64 -24.83 21.84
CA LEU A 21 2.26 -23.42 21.75
C LEU A 21 1.62 -22.88 23.04
N VAL A 22 0.98 -23.76 23.81
CA VAL A 22 0.34 -23.43 25.10
C VAL A 22 1.34 -23.06 26.19
N ASP A 23 2.59 -23.47 26.06
CA ASP A 23 3.65 -23.19 27.04
C ASP A 23 4.35 -21.85 26.78
N TYR A 24 4.03 -21.20 25.65
CA TYR A 24 4.65 -19.94 25.27
C TYR A 24 4.01 -18.76 26.03
N ALA A 25 4.63 -18.40 27.16
CA ALA A 25 4.14 -17.40 28.11
C ALA A 25 3.93 -15.99 27.52
N TRP A 26 4.62 -15.65 26.42
CA TRP A 26 4.54 -14.33 25.77
C TRP A 26 3.43 -14.25 24.71
N SER A 27 2.43 -15.11 24.80
CA SER A 27 1.24 -15.12 23.94
C SER A 27 -0.01 -15.17 24.81
N SER A 28 -1.09 -14.55 24.34
CA SER A 28 -2.42 -14.70 24.94
C SER A 28 -3.08 -16.05 24.62
N TYR A 29 -2.48 -16.88 23.74
CA TYR A 29 -3.05 -18.17 23.33
C TYR A 29 -3.49 -19.09 24.49
N PRO A 30 -2.73 -19.27 25.58
CA PRO A 30 -3.16 -20.16 26.67
C PRO A 30 -4.49 -19.72 27.27
N LEU A 31 -4.73 -18.40 27.37
CA LEU A 31 -5.97 -17.83 27.88
C LEU A 31 -7.18 -18.14 27.00
N TYR A 32 -7.00 -18.44 25.71
CA TYR A 32 -8.09 -18.88 24.82
C TYR A 32 -8.56 -20.31 25.15
N LEU A 33 -7.73 -21.10 25.84
CA LEU A 33 -8.07 -22.45 26.28
C LEU A 33 -8.71 -22.47 27.67
N ASP A 34 -8.44 -21.43 28.46
CA ASP A 34 -9.02 -21.24 29.78
C ASP A 34 -10.53 -20.95 29.74
N PRO A 35 -11.30 -21.28 30.79
CA PRO A 35 -12.68 -20.83 30.93
C PRO A 35 -12.74 -19.31 31.14
N PRO A 36 -13.87 -18.64 30.80
CA PRO A 36 -14.03 -17.19 30.93
C PRO A 36 -13.62 -16.63 32.30
N LYS A 37 -13.95 -17.34 33.39
CA LYS A 37 -13.62 -16.94 34.78
C LYS A 37 -12.12 -16.82 35.08
N LYS A 38 -11.24 -17.39 34.25
CA LYS A 38 -9.78 -17.34 34.42
C LYS A 38 -9.11 -16.32 33.49
N ARG A 39 -9.88 -15.61 32.67
CA ARG A 39 -9.35 -14.65 31.70
C ARG A 39 -9.51 -13.22 32.21
N PRO A 40 -8.66 -12.28 31.77
CA PRO A 40 -8.93 -10.86 31.92
C PRO A 40 -10.18 -10.46 31.14
N ASP A 41 -11.01 -9.57 31.70
CA ASP A 41 -12.25 -9.09 31.06
C ASP A 41 -11.99 -8.36 29.72
N SER A 42 -10.79 -7.82 29.54
CA SER A 42 -10.38 -7.16 28.30
C SER A 42 -10.08 -8.13 27.14
N LEU A 43 -10.03 -9.44 27.40
CA LEU A 43 -9.71 -10.44 26.38
C LEU A 43 -10.95 -10.88 25.60
N ALA A 44 -11.13 -10.30 24.41
CA ALA A 44 -12.21 -10.67 23.50
C ALA A 44 -11.90 -11.97 22.73
N VAL A 45 -12.45 -13.09 23.20
CA VAL A 45 -12.23 -14.43 22.62
C VAL A 45 -13.22 -14.77 21.50
N ASP A 46 -14.44 -14.23 21.57
CA ASP A 46 -15.57 -14.59 20.69
C ASP A 46 -15.25 -14.44 19.21
N ARG A 47 -14.53 -13.38 18.83
CA ARG A 47 -14.18 -13.14 17.42
C ARG A 47 -13.23 -14.19 16.89
N ALA A 48 -12.31 -14.72 17.69
CA ALA A 48 -11.38 -15.74 17.22
C ALA A 48 -12.05 -17.10 17.08
N LEU A 49 -12.84 -17.50 18.08
CA LEU A 49 -13.56 -18.77 18.08
C LEU A 49 -14.71 -18.76 17.06
N GLY A 50 -15.49 -17.69 17.03
CA GLY A 50 -16.64 -17.53 16.12
C GLY A 50 -16.26 -17.53 14.64
N ASN A 51 -15.07 -17.01 14.28
CA ASN A 51 -14.54 -17.11 12.91
C ASN A 51 -14.27 -18.56 12.47
N LEU A 52 -14.18 -19.49 13.42
CA LEU A 52 -14.03 -20.92 13.17
C LEU A 52 -15.34 -21.68 13.41
N GLY A 53 -16.45 -20.98 13.65
CA GLY A 53 -17.73 -21.59 14.00
C GLY A 53 -17.76 -22.20 15.40
N LEU A 54 -16.81 -21.84 16.28
CA LEU A 54 -16.68 -22.40 17.61
C LEU A 54 -17.37 -21.53 18.65
N ALA A 55 -18.10 -22.15 19.57
CA ALA A 55 -18.64 -21.48 20.75
C ALA A 55 -17.63 -21.47 21.89
N ASP A 56 -17.66 -20.45 22.75
CA ASP A 56 -16.79 -20.40 23.94
C ASP A 56 -17.30 -21.26 25.10
N ASN A 57 -17.40 -22.56 24.82
CA ASN A 57 -17.69 -23.60 25.79
C ASN A 57 -16.51 -24.58 25.86
N ARG A 58 -16.62 -25.58 26.73
CA ARG A 58 -15.56 -26.58 26.92
C ARG A 58 -15.19 -27.30 25.61
N SER A 59 -16.17 -27.62 24.76
CA SER A 59 -15.92 -28.31 23.49
C SER A 59 -15.23 -27.38 22.50
N GLY A 60 -15.75 -26.17 22.28
CA GLY A 60 -15.20 -25.23 21.33
C GLY A 60 -13.77 -24.80 21.68
N ARG A 61 -13.42 -24.66 22.97
CA ARG A 61 -12.02 -24.41 23.38
C ARG A 61 -11.10 -25.60 23.11
N LYS A 62 -11.59 -26.84 23.32
CA LYS A 62 -10.84 -28.05 22.98
C LYS A 62 -10.60 -28.15 21.47
N GLU A 63 -11.61 -27.86 20.67
CA GLU A 63 -11.52 -27.82 19.20
C GLU A 63 -10.58 -26.72 18.73
N TYR A 64 -10.63 -25.54 19.36
CA TYR A 64 -9.71 -24.44 19.09
C TYR A 64 -8.26 -24.85 19.34
N GLY A 65 -7.98 -25.52 20.46
CA GLY A 65 -6.66 -26.07 20.75
C GLY A 65 -6.18 -27.07 19.70
N ARG A 66 -7.05 -27.99 19.26
CA ARG A 66 -6.72 -28.96 18.18
C ARG A 66 -6.44 -28.27 16.86
N TYR A 67 -7.28 -27.29 16.50
CA TYR A 67 -7.07 -26.47 15.30
C TYR A 67 -5.71 -25.77 15.35
N MET A 68 -5.36 -25.16 16.49
CA MET A 68 -4.09 -24.47 16.67
C MET A 68 -2.89 -25.42 16.60
N GLN A 69 -2.97 -26.59 17.23
CA GLN A 69 -1.94 -27.61 17.14
C GLN A 69 -1.72 -28.06 15.68
N LYS A 70 -2.80 -28.29 14.92
CA LYS A 70 -2.70 -28.62 13.49
C LYS A 70 -1.98 -27.52 12.71
N ARG A 71 -2.36 -26.24 12.92
CA ARG A 71 -1.71 -25.10 12.26
C ARG A 71 -0.24 -24.96 12.62
N VAL A 72 0.14 -25.24 13.86
CA VAL A 72 1.54 -25.25 14.31
C VAL A 72 2.35 -26.29 13.54
N LEU A 73 1.83 -27.52 13.39
CA LEU A 73 2.50 -28.57 12.63
C LEU A 73 2.65 -28.21 11.15
N GLU A 74 1.61 -27.67 10.53
CA GLU A 74 1.67 -27.19 9.14
C GLU A 74 2.76 -26.12 8.93
N ILE A 75 2.98 -25.25 9.94
CA ILE A 75 4.03 -24.22 9.91
C ILE A 75 5.41 -24.84 10.15
N ALA A 76 5.55 -25.72 11.14
CA ALA A 76 6.84 -26.29 11.52
C ALA A 76 7.39 -27.27 10.46
N CYS A 77 6.52 -27.98 9.77
CA CYS A 77 6.88 -28.90 8.68
C CYS A 77 7.02 -28.20 7.32
N SER A 78 6.88 -26.88 7.24
CA SER A 78 7.01 -26.12 5.99
C SER A 78 8.42 -25.55 5.82
N GLU A 79 8.98 -25.69 4.62
CA GLU A 79 10.21 -25.00 4.22
C GLU A 79 10.04 -23.47 4.14
N LYS A 80 8.80 -23.01 3.93
CA LYS A 80 8.43 -21.60 3.86
C LYS A 80 7.29 -21.27 4.84
N PRO A 81 7.54 -21.25 6.16
CA PRO A 81 6.54 -21.01 7.20
C PRO A 81 5.75 -19.70 7.03
N GLY A 82 6.37 -18.70 6.40
CA GLY A 82 5.73 -17.43 6.05
C GLY A 82 4.66 -17.56 4.96
N GLU A 83 4.77 -18.54 4.06
CA GLU A 83 3.90 -18.71 2.88
C GLU A 83 2.76 -19.72 3.10
N VAL A 84 2.77 -20.48 4.21
CA VAL A 84 1.73 -21.46 4.61
C VAL A 84 0.32 -20.86 4.73
N ASP A 85 0.21 -19.54 4.69
CA ASP A 85 -1.07 -18.85 4.64
C ASP A 85 -1.02 -17.76 3.56
N GLU A 86 -1.18 -18.17 2.29
CA GLU A 86 -1.16 -17.30 1.10
C GLU A 86 -2.11 -16.10 1.24
N ARG A 87 -3.24 -16.27 1.96
CA ARG A 87 -4.17 -15.18 2.27
C ARG A 87 -3.48 -14.05 3.02
N TRP A 88 -2.49 -14.34 3.86
CA TRP A 88 -1.69 -13.34 4.56
C TRP A 88 -0.55 -12.77 3.72
N ALA A 89 -0.11 -13.43 2.64
CA ALA A 89 0.79 -12.77 1.70
C ALA A 89 0.13 -11.51 1.12
N LYS A 90 -1.17 -11.58 0.79
CA LYS A 90 -1.96 -10.43 0.33
C LYS A 90 -2.20 -9.38 1.40
N ILE A 91 -2.31 -9.77 2.68
CA ILE A 91 -2.43 -8.82 3.80
C ILE A 91 -1.07 -8.15 4.13
N ARG A 92 0.04 -8.89 4.05
CA ARG A 92 1.39 -8.39 4.40
C ARG A 92 2.03 -7.55 3.30
N ARG A 93 1.77 -7.87 2.04
CA ARG A 93 2.39 -7.20 0.88
C ARG A 93 1.38 -6.45 0.02
N GLY A 94 0.09 -6.66 0.23
CA GLY A 94 -0.98 -5.89 -0.41
C GLY A 94 -1.44 -4.76 0.48
N TRP A 95 -2.14 -3.82 -0.14
CA TRP A 95 -2.55 -2.56 0.48
C TRP A 95 -4.02 -2.46 0.81
N ALA A 96 -4.80 -3.30 0.15
CA ALA A 96 -6.22 -3.45 0.37
C ALA A 96 -6.55 -4.92 0.24
N TYR A 97 -7.23 -5.43 1.26
CA TYR A 97 -7.72 -6.80 1.32
C TYR A 97 -9.24 -6.76 1.21
N GLY A 98 -9.75 -7.13 0.04
CA GLY A 98 -11.17 -7.11 -0.31
C GLY A 98 -11.37 -7.36 -1.80
N GLY A 99 -12.63 -7.36 -2.24
CA GLY A 99 -13.01 -7.43 -3.65
C GLY A 99 -12.64 -6.16 -4.43
N ASP A 100 -12.80 -6.20 -5.75
CA ASP A 100 -12.41 -5.08 -6.61
C ASP A 100 -13.20 -3.80 -6.29
N ASP A 101 -14.50 -3.89 -6.03
CA ASP A 101 -15.32 -2.75 -5.59
C ASP A 101 -14.85 -2.13 -4.27
N PHE A 102 -14.30 -2.94 -3.36
CA PHE A 102 -13.70 -2.44 -2.13
C PHE A 102 -12.41 -1.67 -2.44
N ARG A 103 -11.60 -2.15 -3.37
CA ARG A 103 -10.36 -1.47 -3.78
C ARG A 103 -10.64 -0.16 -4.50
N VAL A 104 -11.66 -0.12 -5.36
CA VAL A 104 -12.09 1.11 -6.06
C VAL A 104 -12.51 2.17 -5.05
N ARG A 105 -13.39 1.83 -4.11
CA ARG A 105 -13.82 2.77 -3.05
C ARG A 105 -12.66 3.27 -2.19
N MET A 106 -11.72 2.39 -1.84
CA MET A 106 -10.52 2.79 -1.10
C MET A 106 -9.63 3.77 -1.91
N GLN A 107 -9.58 3.64 -3.24
CA GLN A 107 -8.88 4.61 -4.09
C GLN A 107 -9.59 5.96 -4.10
N GLU A 108 -10.91 5.99 -4.33
CA GLU A 108 -11.68 7.24 -4.32
C GLU A 108 -11.52 8.02 -3.01
N MET A 109 -11.47 7.32 -1.88
CA MET A 109 -11.19 7.94 -0.58
C MET A 109 -9.77 8.52 -0.49
N LEU A 110 -8.77 7.84 -1.08
CA LEU A 110 -7.40 8.34 -1.11
C LEU A 110 -7.30 9.60 -1.97
N ASP A 111 -8.00 9.65 -3.10
CA ASP A 111 -8.04 10.81 -4.00
C ASP A 111 -8.47 12.08 -3.22
N GLY A 112 -9.56 12.00 -2.46
CA GLY A 112 -10.05 13.13 -1.66
C GLY A 112 -9.15 13.52 -0.47
N VAL A 113 -8.40 12.57 0.10
CA VAL A 113 -7.48 12.85 1.22
C VAL A 113 -6.16 13.45 0.73
N MET A 114 -5.77 13.18 -0.51
CA MET A 114 -4.52 13.61 -1.15
C MET A 114 -4.62 14.94 -1.89
N GLU A 115 -5.83 15.48 -2.08
CA GLU A 115 -6.03 16.80 -2.68
C GLU A 115 -5.40 17.90 -1.78
N GLY A 116 -4.47 18.69 -2.34
CA GLY A 116 -3.84 19.83 -1.68
C GLY A 116 -2.72 19.55 -0.66
N LYS A 117 -2.28 18.30 -0.46
CA LYS A 117 -1.19 17.96 0.49
C LYS A 117 0.16 17.70 -0.21
N ARG A 118 1.28 18.12 0.40
CA ARG A 118 2.63 17.78 -0.08
C ARG A 118 2.87 16.27 0.05
N ARG A 119 3.31 15.65 -1.05
CA ARG A 119 3.38 14.18 -1.21
C ARG A 119 4.68 13.54 -0.73
N ASP A 120 5.61 14.31 -0.16
CA ASP A 120 6.95 13.85 0.26
C ASP A 120 6.94 12.75 1.34
N SER A 121 5.79 12.50 1.98
CA SER A 121 5.63 11.49 3.03
C SER A 121 4.86 10.23 2.63
N TYR A 122 4.42 10.09 1.37
CA TYR A 122 3.57 8.96 0.95
C TYR A 122 4.32 8.01 0.01
N SER A 123 4.41 6.74 0.40
CA SER A 123 5.01 5.67 -0.41
C SER A 123 4.13 4.41 -0.39
N GLY A 124 4.01 3.73 -1.52
CA GLY A 124 3.21 2.51 -1.68
C GLY A 124 2.87 2.25 -3.15
N GLU A 125 2.51 1.01 -3.49
CA GLU A 125 2.12 0.64 -4.87
C GLU A 125 0.80 1.32 -5.32
N GLN A 126 0.02 1.82 -4.36
CA GLN A 126 -1.29 2.46 -4.51
C GLN A 126 -1.11 3.89 -4.89
N VAL A 127 -0.26 4.57 -4.12
CA VAL A 127 0.23 5.91 -4.41
C VAL A 127 0.83 5.89 -5.81
N LYS A 128 1.61 4.88 -6.20
CA LYS A 128 2.13 4.75 -7.57
C LYS A 128 1.03 4.66 -8.64
N LYS A 129 0.07 3.73 -8.51
CA LYS A 129 -1.01 3.57 -9.52
C LYS A 129 -1.92 4.80 -9.57
N HIS A 130 -2.25 5.37 -8.41
CA HIS A 130 -2.98 6.62 -8.28
C HIS A 130 -2.24 7.77 -8.95
N ASP A 131 -0.95 7.93 -8.64
CA ASP A 131 -0.10 8.98 -9.15
C ASP A 131 0.09 8.86 -10.66
N GLU A 132 0.17 7.66 -11.22
CA GLU A 132 0.21 7.46 -12.67
C GLU A 132 -1.09 7.89 -13.35
N ARG A 133 -2.26 7.54 -12.79
CA ARG A 133 -3.56 7.97 -13.31
C ARG A 133 -3.72 9.49 -13.23
N GLU A 134 -3.38 10.08 -12.10
CA GLU A 134 -3.43 11.53 -11.91
C GLU A 134 -2.43 12.25 -12.82
N ALA A 135 -1.23 11.70 -12.99
CA ALA A 135 -0.23 12.23 -13.91
C ALA A 135 -0.72 12.20 -15.37
N GLN A 136 -1.43 11.13 -15.77
CA GLN A 136 -2.07 11.06 -17.09
C GLN A 136 -3.16 12.12 -17.25
N ARG A 137 -4.02 12.30 -16.24
CA ARG A 137 -5.06 13.35 -16.25
C ARG A 137 -4.45 14.75 -16.40
N LEU A 138 -3.46 15.07 -15.56
CA LEU A 138 -2.75 16.36 -15.59
C LEU A 138 -1.99 16.58 -16.91
N LEU A 139 -1.44 15.52 -17.49
CA LEU A 139 -0.83 15.55 -18.82
C LEU A 139 -1.86 15.95 -19.88
N SER A 140 -2.99 15.23 -19.95
CA SER A 140 -4.06 15.50 -20.92
C SER A 140 -4.63 16.91 -20.76
N ASP A 141 -4.97 17.32 -19.54
CA ASP A 141 -5.51 18.66 -19.25
C ASP A 141 -4.52 19.76 -19.62
N GLY A 142 -3.23 19.54 -19.33
CA GLY A 142 -2.16 20.48 -19.66
C GLY A 142 -1.95 20.63 -21.17
N LEU A 143 -1.99 19.53 -21.92
CA LEU A 143 -1.87 19.57 -23.37
C LEU A 143 -3.05 20.33 -24.01
N VAL A 144 -4.28 20.06 -23.55
CA VAL A 144 -5.48 20.77 -24.00
C VAL A 144 -5.38 22.27 -23.73
N LYS A 145 -5.06 22.67 -22.48
CA LYS A 145 -4.90 24.09 -22.09
C LYS A 145 -3.86 24.81 -22.93
N LEU A 146 -2.77 24.12 -23.29
CA LEU A 146 -1.66 24.69 -24.05
C LEU A 146 -1.77 24.49 -25.57
N LYS A 147 -2.91 23.98 -26.04
CA LYS A 147 -3.21 23.70 -27.45
C LYS A 147 -2.09 22.89 -28.11
N LEU A 148 -1.72 21.79 -27.46
CA LEU A 148 -0.73 20.84 -27.92
C LEU A 148 -1.38 19.49 -28.16
N ASP A 149 -1.05 18.86 -29.28
CA ASP A 149 -1.32 17.44 -29.49
C ASP A 149 -0.12 16.60 -29.02
N VAL A 150 -0.38 15.36 -28.65
CA VAL A 150 0.65 14.36 -28.31
C VAL A 150 1.60 14.15 -29.50
N ALA A 151 1.08 14.16 -30.73
CA ALA A 151 1.89 14.01 -31.94
C ALA A 151 2.96 15.11 -32.08
N ASP A 152 2.62 16.35 -31.71
CA ASP A 152 3.50 17.51 -31.82
C ASP A 152 4.67 17.48 -30.81
N LEU A 153 4.53 16.71 -29.72
CA LEU A 153 5.55 16.65 -28.68
C LEU A 153 6.88 16.14 -29.22
N SER A 154 6.87 15.24 -30.20
CA SER A 154 8.10 14.71 -30.79
C SER A 154 8.89 15.77 -31.58
N ALA A 155 8.17 16.65 -32.30
CA ALA A 155 8.71 17.69 -33.16
C ALA A 155 9.23 18.91 -32.39
N LEU A 156 8.68 19.17 -31.20
CA LEU A 156 9.10 20.29 -30.36
C LEU A 156 10.45 20.06 -29.70
N LYS A 157 11.19 21.17 -29.48
CA LYS A 157 12.44 21.16 -28.71
C LYS A 157 12.23 20.46 -27.36
N LYS A 158 13.25 19.73 -26.90
CA LYS A 158 13.20 18.95 -25.64
C LYS A 158 12.88 19.83 -24.43
N GLY A 159 13.39 21.06 -24.41
CA GLY A 159 13.11 22.08 -23.39
C GLY A 159 12.06 23.12 -23.82
N ASP A 160 11.08 22.77 -24.65
CA ASP A 160 9.99 23.71 -24.99
C ASP A 160 9.26 24.19 -23.72
N ALA A 161 8.96 25.48 -23.67
CA ALA A 161 8.37 26.13 -22.50
C ALA A 161 7.03 25.49 -22.08
N ARG A 162 6.21 25.04 -23.03
CA ARG A 162 4.92 24.39 -22.74
C ARG A 162 5.13 23.04 -22.06
N LYS A 163 6.07 22.24 -22.55
CA LYS A 163 6.43 20.95 -21.93
C LYS A 163 6.96 21.13 -20.52
N LYS A 164 7.82 22.13 -20.29
CA LYS A 164 8.36 22.43 -18.95
C LYS A 164 7.25 22.73 -17.96
N VAL A 165 6.25 23.51 -18.38
CA VAL A 165 5.12 23.87 -17.53
C VAL A 165 4.22 22.67 -17.22
N VAL A 166 3.92 21.81 -18.20
CA VAL A 166 3.18 20.55 -17.96
C VAL A 166 3.95 19.62 -17.03
N ALA A 167 5.26 19.48 -17.25
CA ALA A 167 6.14 18.71 -16.37
C ALA A 167 6.16 19.24 -14.93
N TRP A 168 6.18 20.57 -14.76
CA TRP A 168 6.11 21.22 -13.45
C TRP A 168 4.78 20.93 -12.73
N VAL A 169 3.65 21.00 -13.45
CA VAL A 169 2.33 20.65 -12.88
C VAL A 169 2.30 19.19 -12.43
N ILE A 170 2.72 18.26 -13.28
CA ILE A 170 2.73 16.82 -12.94
C ILE A 170 3.65 16.58 -11.74
N ARG A 171 4.84 17.20 -11.72
CA ARG A 171 5.82 16.98 -10.65
C ARG A 171 5.36 17.51 -9.30
N ASN A 172 4.62 18.62 -9.27
CA ASN A 172 4.12 19.22 -8.03
C ASN A 172 2.85 18.53 -7.49
N ASN A 173 2.15 17.76 -8.32
CA ASN A 173 0.89 17.13 -7.95
C ASN A 173 0.96 15.60 -7.88
N THR A 174 2.09 14.97 -8.23
CA THR A 174 2.25 13.50 -8.25
C THR A 174 3.66 13.05 -7.86
N SER A 175 3.81 11.80 -7.41
CA SER A 175 5.11 11.16 -7.13
C SER A 175 5.55 10.17 -8.21
N VAL A 176 5.05 10.32 -9.45
CA VAL A 176 5.54 9.51 -10.58
C VAL A 176 7.03 9.74 -10.80
N ARG A 177 7.70 8.73 -11.39
CA ARG A 177 9.13 8.80 -11.67
C ARG A 177 9.44 9.89 -12.68
N ASN A 178 10.59 10.56 -12.52
CA ASN A 178 11.03 11.59 -13.47
C ASN A 178 11.17 11.03 -14.89
N GLU A 179 11.58 9.77 -15.03
CA GLU A 179 11.67 9.06 -16.30
C GLU A 179 10.32 9.01 -17.01
N TRP A 180 9.23 8.78 -16.26
CA TRP A 180 7.88 8.73 -16.81
C TRP A 180 7.52 10.07 -17.44
N ILE A 181 7.70 11.18 -16.70
CA ILE A 181 7.36 12.54 -17.17
C ILE A 181 8.15 12.88 -18.44
N VAL A 182 9.45 12.60 -18.43
CA VAL A 182 10.33 12.93 -19.55
C VAL A 182 10.07 12.07 -20.78
N GLN A 183 9.64 10.82 -20.61
CA GLN A 183 9.20 9.95 -21.70
C GLN A 183 7.89 10.47 -22.31
N GLN A 184 6.87 10.73 -21.50
CA GLN A 184 5.56 11.20 -21.98
C GLN A 184 5.67 12.54 -22.73
N LEU A 185 6.53 13.45 -22.28
CA LEU A 185 6.69 14.78 -22.89
C LEU A 185 7.84 14.85 -23.92
N HIS A 186 8.50 13.72 -24.23
CA HIS A 186 9.66 13.65 -25.10
C HIS A 186 10.75 14.70 -24.75
N MET A 187 11.16 14.79 -23.48
CA MET A 187 12.06 15.84 -22.96
C MET A 187 13.54 15.42 -22.83
N GLY A 188 13.90 14.23 -23.31
CA GLY A 188 15.28 13.75 -23.33
C GLY A 188 15.67 12.97 -22.07
N ARG A 189 16.70 13.42 -21.34
CA ARG A 189 17.20 12.72 -20.13
C ARG A 189 16.48 13.19 -18.87
N ALA A 190 16.14 12.24 -17.98
CA ALA A 190 15.47 12.50 -16.70
C ALA A 190 16.22 13.50 -15.79
N SER A 191 17.56 13.53 -15.86
CA SER A 191 18.40 14.47 -15.09
C SER A 191 18.14 15.95 -15.39
N ASN A 192 17.57 16.28 -16.56
CA ASN A 192 17.23 17.65 -16.92
C ASN A 192 15.92 18.13 -16.27
N LEU A 193 15.08 17.22 -15.78
CA LEU A 193 13.73 17.54 -15.30
C LEU A 193 13.78 18.51 -14.12
N ALA A 194 14.67 18.28 -13.15
CA ALA A 194 14.82 19.13 -11.99
C ALA A 194 15.14 20.59 -12.37
N ARG A 195 16.03 20.78 -13.36
CA ARG A 195 16.34 22.11 -13.91
C ARG A 195 15.10 22.75 -14.55
N TYR A 196 14.35 22.00 -15.35
CA TYR A 196 13.15 22.51 -16.02
C TYR A 196 12.05 22.93 -15.06
N VAL A 197 11.82 22.13 -14.03
CA VAL A 197 10.85 22.45 -12.97
C VAL A 197 11.29 23.71 -12.22
N LYS A 198 12.58 23.81 -11.85
CA LYS A 198 13.15 24.98 -11.19
C LYS A 198 13.01 26.26 -12.03
N GLU A 199 13.32 26.20 -13.32
CA GLU A 199 13.15 27.34 -14.25
C GLU A 199 11.70 27.85 -14.32
N VAL A 200 10.72 26.95 -14.27
CA VAL A 200 9.30 27.33 -14.25
C VAL A 200 8.91 27.95 -12.90
N ASP A 201 9.45 27.42 -11.81
CA ASP A 201 9.15 27.88 -10.46
C ASP A 201 9.68 29.29 -10.19
N GLU A 202 10.92 29.55 -10.64
CA GLU A 202 11.62 30.83 -10.49
C GLU A 202 11.19 31.89 -11.54
N ALA A 203 10.43 31.50 -12.57
CA ALA A 203 9.98 32.44 -13.60
C ALA A 203 8.99 33.46 -13.02
N THR A 204 9.44 34.71 -12.84
CA THR A 204 8.62 35.84 -12.39
C THR A 204 8.00 36.64 -13.54
N GLU A 205 8.55 36.53 -14.75
CA GLU A 205 8.09 37.21 -15.95
C GLU A 205 8.34 36.38 -17.24
N GLY A 206 7.94 36.92 -18.39
CA GLY A 206 8.18 36.27 -19.69
C GLY A 206 7.28 35.08 -19.99
N ARG A 207 7.67 34.27 -20.98
CA ARG A 207 6.82 33.20 -21.55
C ARG A 207 6.49 32.09 -20.54
N LEU A 208 7.47 31.67 -19.73
CA LEU A 208 7.25 30.61 -18.73
C LEU A 208 6.27 31.05 -17.65
N TRP A 209 6.41 32.28 -17.14
CA TRP A 209 5.48 32.84 -16.16
C TRP A 209 4.04 32.91 -16.69
N LYS A 210 3.86 33.40 -17.93
CA LYS A 210 2.54 33.46 -18.58
C LYS A 210 1.91 32.07 -18.71
N LEU A 211 2.67 31.09 -19.20
CA LEU A 211 2.19 29.72 -19.35
C LEU A 211 1.88 29.07 -18.00
N ARG A 212 2.71 29.30 -16.97
CA ARG A 212 2.45 28.81 -15.61
C ARG A 212 1.13 29.35 -15.05
N LYS A 213 0.80 30.62 -15.31
CA LYS A 213 -0.46 31.24 -14.88
C LYS A 213 -1.71 30.70 -15.58
N MET A 214 -1.55 30.02 -16.71
CA MET A 214 -2.66 29.39 -17.45
C MET A 214 -2.98 27.97 -16.98
N MET A 215 -2.10 27.35 -16.19
CA MET A 215 -2.25 26.00 -15.68
C MET A 215 -3.06 25.98 -14.40
#